data_AF-A0A5R9FGL6-F1
#
_entry.id   AF-A0A5R9FGL6-F1
#
_cell.length_a   1.000
_cell.length_b   1.000
_cell.length_c   1.000
_cell.angle_alpha   90.00
_cell.angle_beta   90.00
_cell.angle_gamma   90.00
#
_symmetry.space_group_name_H-M   'P 1'
#
loop_
_entity.id
_entity.type
_entity.pdbx_description
1 polymer ?
#
loop_
_entity_poly.entity_id
_entity_poly.type
_entity_poly.pdbx_seq_one_letter_code
_entity_poly.pdbx_strand_id
1 'polypeptide(L)'
;MKKIYVSNPANLKEALTIAIEATGTILTTTQRENLSMFVNEIPNKIQEEELSIEPETNKDFIFCLEHFENTRTFHWLRENFYEILLDFKRELLK
;
A
#
# COMPACT_ATOMS: atom_id res chain seq x y z
N MET A 1 9.72 -0.48 -13.98
CA MET A 1 9.87 -0.20 -12.54
C MET A 1 9.79 1.29 -12.27
N LYS A 2 8.95 1.68 -11.31
CA LYS A 2 8.85 3.04 -10.78
C LYS A 2 9.51 3.10 -9.39
N LYS A 3 10.08 4.24 -9.05
CA LYS A 3 10.69 4.47 -7.73
C LYS A 3 9.81 5.41 -6.91
N ILE A 4 9.64 5.13 -5.63
CA ILE A 4 8.90 5.95 -4.68
C ILE A 4 9.72 6.12 -3.40
N TYR A 5 9.63 7.28 -2.77
CA TYR A 5 10.27 7.54 -1.48
C TYR A 5 9.23 7.46 -0.36
N VAL A 6 9.54 6.72 0.69
CA VAL A 6 8.63 6.48 1.81
C VAL A 6 9.34 6.87 3.10
N SER A 7 8.77 7.84 3.83
CA SER A 7 9.34 8.39 5.06
C SER A 7 9.39 7.39 6.22
N ASN A 8 8.42 6.46 6.30
CA ASN A 8 8.37 5.41 7.31
C ASN A 8 7.89 4.07 6.70
N PRO A 9 8.81 3.26 6.17
CA PRO A 9 8.50 1.97 5.56
C PRO A 9 7.73 1.00 6.47
N ALA A 10 8.01 0.98 7.78
CA ALA A 10 7.29 0.15 8.74
C ALA A 10 5.80 0.50 8.81
N ASN A 11 5.48 1.80 8.94
CA ASN A 11 4.09 2.25 8.94
C ASN A 11 3.39 1.96 7.61
N LEU A 12 4.09 2.15 6.48
CA LEU A 12 3.53 1.86 5.16
C LEU A 12 3.20 0.36 5.04
N LYS A 13 4.11 -0.52 5.47
CA LYS A 13 3.92 -1.96 5.45
C LYS A 13 2.64 -2.35 6.19
N GLU A 14 2.49 -1.90 7.43
CA GLU A 14 1.30 -2.19 8.24
C GLU A 14 0.02 -1.64 7.60
N ALA A 15 0.05 -0.39 7.13
CA ALA A 15 -1.11 0.23 6.51
C ALA A 15 -1.54 -0.47 5.21
N LEU A 16 -0.58 -0.91 4.38
CA LEU A 16 -0.87 -1.68 3.17
C LEU A 16 -1.37 -3.09 3.49
N THR A 17 -0.83 -3.76 4.51
CA THR A 17 -1.38 -5.05 4.97
C THR A 17 -2.85 -4.91 5.35
N ILE A 18 -3.20 -3.88 6.14
CA ILE A 18 -4.59 -3.60 6.52
C ILE A 18 -5.46 -3.35 5.28
N ALA A 19 -4.97 -2.56 4.32
CA ALA A 19 -5.70 -2.26 3.09
C ALA A 19 -5.99 -3.52 2.26
N ILE A 20 -4.99 -4.40 2.09
CA ILE A 20 -5.12 -5.67 1.36
C ILE A 20 -6.10 -6.60 2.07
N GLU A 21 -6.04 -6.71 3.40
CA GLU A 21 -6.97 -7.53 4.19
C GLU A 21 -8.42 -7.01 4.06
N ALA A 22 -8.61 -5.71 4.21
CA ALA A 22 -9.93 -5.06 4.15
C ALA A 22 -10.57 -5.12 2.75
N THR A 23 -9.75 -5.23 1.69
CA THR A 23 -10.20 -5.35 0.30
C THR A 23 -10.13 -6.78 -0.24
N GLY A 24 -9.82 -7.75 0.62
CA GLY A 24 -9.53 -9.12 0.20
C GLY A 24 -10.64 -9.76 -0.63
N THR A 25 -11.91 -9.47 -0.37
CA THR A 25 -13.04 -10.04 -1.13
C THR A 25 -13.16 -9.52 -2.57
N ILE A 26 -12.50 -8.40 -2.88
CA ILE A 26 -12.57 -7.73 -4.18
C ILE A 26 -11.32 -8.06 -5.02
N LEU A 27 -10.18 -8.24 -4.36
CA LEU A 27 -8.93 -8.62 -5.02
C LEU A 27 -8.98 -10.05 -5.54
N THR A 28 -8.52 -10.26 -6.77
CA THR A 28 -8.25 -11.62 -7.27
C THR A 28 -7.08 -12.26 -6.52
N THR A 29 -6.95 -13.59 -6.59
CA THR A 29 -5.84 -14.32 -5.98
C THR A 29 -4.48 -13.78 -6.43
N THR A 30 -4.30 -13.57 -7.73
CA THR A 30 -3.05 -13.06 -8.31
C THR A 30 -2.73 -11.65 -7.81
N GLN A 31 -3.73 -10.77 -7.74
CA GLN A 31 -3.53 -9.41 -7.21
C GLN A 31 -3.10 -9.47 -5.75
N ARG A 32 -3.77 -10.29 -4.94
CA ARG A 32 -3.41 -10.44 -3.53
C ARG A 32 -1.98 -10.96 -3.36
N GLU A 33 -1.57 -11.95 -4.16
CA GLU A 33 -0.21 -12.49 -4.16
C GLU A 33 0.82 -11.42 -4.53
N ASN A 34 0.61 -10.69 -5.64
CA ASN A 34 1.50 -9.61 -6.09
C ASN A 34 1.69 -8.53 -5.00
N LEU A 35 0.59 -8.06 -4.43
CA LEU A 35 0.60 -7.05 -3.38
C LEU A 35 1.27 -7.57 -2.12
N SER A 36 1.00 -8.81 -1.72
CA SER A 36 1.58 -9.41 -0.51
C SER A 36 3.09 -9.62 -0.66
N MET A 37 3.56 -10.04 -1.84
CA MET A 37 4.98 -10.16 -2.14
C MET A 37 5.69 -8.82 -1.98
N PHE A 38 5.17 -7.75 -2.58
CA PHE A 38 5.74 -6.41 -2.43
C PHE A 38 5.74 -5.94 -0.97
N VAL A 39 4.61 -6.07 -0.26
CA VAL A 39 4.51 -5.67 1.15
C VAL A 39 5.51 -6.42 2.02
N ASN A 40 5.79 -7.69 1.73
CA ASN A 40 6.77 -8.48 2.46
C ASN A 40 8.20 -7.99 2.26
N GLU A 41 8.52 -7.43 1.10
CA GLU A 41 9.83 -6.84 0.78
C GLU A 41 10.06 -5.46 1.42
N ILE A 42 9.00 -4.77 1.85
CA ILE A 42 9.13 -3.49 2.55
C ILE A 42 9.91 -3.70 3.86
N PRO A 43 11.02 -2.96 4.08
CA PRO A 43 11.84 -3.12 5.27
C PRO A 43 11.09 -2.64 6.52
N ASN A 44 11.26 -3.36 7.63
CA ASN A 44 10.66 -2.97 8.90
C ASN A 44 11.56 -1.95 9.63
N LYS A 45 11.63 -0.73 9.10
CA LYS A 45 12.40 0.39 9.68
C LYS A 45 11.62 1.70 9.57
N ILE A 46 11.96 2.64 10.44
CA ILE A 46 11.36 4.00 10.48
C ILE A 46 12.13 5.04 9.66
N GLN A 47 13.28 4.67 9.10
CA GLN A 47 14.08 5.56 8.26
C GLN A 47 13.55 5.54 6.84
N GLU A 48 13.61 6.71 6.19
CA GLU A 48 13.21 6.88 4.80
C GLU A 48 13.88 5.84 3.90
N GLU A 49 13.12 5.33 2.93
CA GLU A 49 13.60 4.33 1.97
C GLU A 49 13.03 4.60 0.57
N GLU A 50 13.86 4.33 -0.45
CA GLU A 50 13.42 4.22 -1.83
C GLU A 50 12.90 2.81 -2.11
N LEU A 51 11.64 2.67 -2.49
CA LEU A 51 11.06 1.40 -2.92
C LEU A 51 10.93 1.37 -4.44
N SER A 52 11.19 0.21 -5.04
CA SER A 52 10.99 -0.02 -6.47
C SER A 52 9.75 -0.86 -6.69
N ILE A 53 8.81 -0.35 -7.49
CA ILE A 53 7.53 -1.00 -7.76
C ILE A 53 7.38 -1.37 -9.24
N GLU A 54 6.93 -2.59 -9.50
CA GLU A 54 6.62 -3.04 -10.85
C GLU A 54 5.31 -2.42 -11.37
N PRO A 55 5.17 -2.22 -12.69
CA PRO A 55 3.97 -1.61 -13.28
C PRO A 55 2.67 -2.34 -12.92
N GLU A 56 2.69 -3.67 -12.92
CA GLU A 56 1.56 -4.53 -12.56
C GLU A 56 1.18 -4.34 -11.08
N THR A 57 2.16 -4.43 -10.18
CA THR A 57 1.94 -4.19 -8.74
C THR A 57 1.42 -2.78 -8.46
N ASN A 58 1.89 -1.77 -9.20
CA ASN A 58 1.39 -0.40 -9.09
C ASN A 58 -0.11 -0.32 -9.41
N LYS A 59 -0.54 -0.91 -10.55
CA LYS A 59 -1.96 -0.96 -10.92
C LYS A 59 -2.80 -1.68 -9.85
N ASP A 60 -2.29 -2.79 -9.32
CA ASP A 60 -2.96 -3.55 -8.26
C ASP A 60 -3.11 -2.72 -6.98
N PHE A 61 -2.10 -1.91 -6.61
CA PHE A 61 -2.21 -1.02 -5.46
C PHE A 61 -3.19 0.12 -5.69
N ILE A 62 -3.21 0.74 -6.87
CA ILE A 62 -4.18 1.79 -7.20
C ILE A 62 -5.60 1.22 -7.01
N PHE A 63 -5.88 0.06 -7.62
CA PHE A 63 -7.17 -0.61 -7.48
C PHE A 63 -7.50 -0.94 -6.02
N CYS A 64 -6.54 -1.51 -5.28
CA CYS A 64 -6.70 -1.83 -3.86
C CYS A 64 -7.05 -0.57 -3.03
N LEU A 65 -6.31 0.52 -3.20
CA LEU A 65 -6.49 1.73 -2.40
C LEU A 65 -7.78 2.48 -2.75
N GLU A 66 -8.19 2.50 -4.02
CA GLU A 66 -9.50 3.04 -4.43
C GLU A 66 -10.67 2.28 -3.80
N HIS A 67 -10.58 0.95 -3.70
CA HIS A 67 -11.60 0.17 -3.03
C HIS A 67 -11.51 0.28 -1.50
N PHE A 68 -10.30 0.38 -0.96
CA PHE A 68 -10.08 0.51 0.48
C PHE A 68 -10.70 1.78 1.04
N GLU A 69 -10.64 2.90 0.30
CA GLU A 69 -11.27 4.18 0.65
C GLU A 69 -12.78 4.09 0.91
N ASN A 70 -13.45 3.05 0.37
CA ASN A 70 -14.88 2.81 0.55
C ASN A 70 -15.20 1.87 1.74
N THR A 71 -14.18 1.41 2.46
CA THR A 71 -14.36 0.49 3.60
C THR A 71 -14.54 1.25 4.90
N ARG A 72 -15.22 0.61 5.89
CA ARG A 72 -15.26 1.14 7.26
C ARG A 72 -13.88 1.24 7.88
N THR A 73 -12.99 0.28 7.58
CA THR A 73 -11.62 0.22 8.10
C THR A 73 -10.82 1.46 7.75
N PHE A 74 -10.96 1.98 6.53
CA PHE A 74 -10.29 3.22 6.11
C PHE A 74 -10.67 4.43 6.98
N HIS A 75 -11.96 4.57 7.33
CA HIS A 75 -12.42 5.67 8.17
C HIS A 75 -12.00 5.57 9.64
N TRP A 76 -11.47 4.42 10.06
CA TRP A 76 -11.01 4.15 11.43
C TRP A 76 -9.49 4.04 11.52
N LEU A 77 -8.81 4.27 10.40
CA LEU A 77 -7.37 4.21 10.32
C LEU A 77 -6.75 5.32 11.18
N ARG A 78 -5.67 4.99 11.89
CA ARG A 78 -4.91 5.99 12.64
C ARG A 78 -4.32 7.02 11.67
N GLU A 79 -4.24 8.27 12.12
CA GLU A 79 -3.78 9.41 11.31
C GLU A 79 -2.43 9.13 10.60
N ASN A 80 -1.46 8.58 11.32
CA ASN A 80 -0.15 8.24 10.76
C ASN A 80 -0.19 7.19 9.63
N PHE A 81 -1.17 6.28 9.64
CA PHE A 81 -1.37 5.31 8.56
C PHE A 81 -2.18 5.90 7.42
N TYR A 82 -3.11 6.80 7.72
CA TYR A 82 -3.89 7.50 6.72
C TYR A 82 -3.01 8.39 5.86
N GLU A 83 -2.18 9.22 6.49
CA GLU A 83 -1.27 10.13 5.81
C GLU A 83 -0.28 9.37 4.92
N ILE A 84 0.34 8.30 5.43
CA ILE A 84 1.32 7.54 4.64
C ILE A 84 0.69 6.80 3.47
N LEU A 85 -0.55 6.31 3.59
CA LEU A 85 -1.28 5.71 2.46
C LEU A 85 -1.67 6.75 1.41
N LEU A 86 -2.05 7.96 1.83
CA LEU A 86 -2.33 9.05 0.90
C LEU A 86 -1.09 9.46 0.14
N ASP A 87 0.04 9.62 0.83
CA ASP A 87 1.31 9.98 0.19
C ASP A 87 1.78 8.88 -0.76
N PHE A 88 1.69 7.63 -0.33
CA PHE A 88 1.95 6.48 -1.20
C PHE A 88 1.05 6.47 -2.45
N LYS A 89 -0.27 6.66 -2.29
CA LYS A 89 -1.23 6.73 -3.41
C LYS A 89 -0.89 7.86 -4.38
N ARG A 90 -0.54 9.05 -3.86
CA ARG A 90 -0.09 10.19 -4.68
C ARG A 90 1.16 9.84 -5.46
N GLU A 91 2.15 9.22 -4.81
CA GLU A 91 3.36 8.76 -5.48
C GLU A 91 3.02 7.77 -6.59
N LEU A 92 2.12 6.80 -6.38
CA LEU A 92 1.72 5.83 -7.41
C LEU A 92 1.11 6.45 -8.67
N LEU A 93 0.39 7.57 -8.54
CA LEU A 93 -0.33 8.25 -9.64
C LEU A 93 0.54 9.21 -10.47
N LYS A 94 1.76 9.54 -10.00
CA LYS A 94 2.72 10.37 -10.76
C LYS A 94 3.28 9.69 -12.01
#